data_AF-A0A818GCT9-F1
#
_entry.id   AF-A0A818GCT9-F1
#
_cell.length_a   1.000
_cell.length_b   1.000
_cell.length_c   1.000
_cell.angle_alpha   90.00
_cell.angle_beta   90.00
_cell.angle_gamma   90.00
#
_symmetry.space_group_name_H-M   'P 1'
#
loop_
_entity.id
_entity.type
_entity.pdbx_description
1 polymer ?
#
loop_
_entity_poly.entity_id
_entity_poly.type
_entity_poly.pdbx_seq_one_letter_code
_entity_poly.pdbx_strand_id
1 'polypeptide(L)'
;MGNLSSSTNDDDNSDFSNTYRSSSQSGIPSEAASLRREASQLRFEAKAASQQSQYEYHFGSKSEAKVLSTEKKHLYKQMDKKNQQVATLIFEHFNRDLSYNVIDLHGLYVDEALEYLEHRLAMCRSANILKLTVITGMGNNSPNKIAKIKPQVKKFVRENCLKVTGYSGHIEIDLSTNNEPTADSYQNTNGCIIL
;
A
#
# COMPACT_ATOMS: atom_id res chain seq x y z
N MET A 1 -3.96 -44.39 23.20
CA MET A 1 -2.89 -44.11 22.21
C MET A 1 -3.48 -43.18 21.16
N GLY A 2 -2.86 -42.02 20.94
CA GLY A 2 -3.34 -41.00 20.01
C GLY A 2 -3.57 -39.65 20.68
N ASN A 3 -2.51 -39.07 21.24
CA ASN A 3 -2.47 -37.68 21.66
C ASN A 3 -2.18 -36.85 20.39
N LEU A 4 -3.13 -36.02 19.95
CA LEU A 4 -2.95 -35.12 18.81
C LEU A 4 -3.03 -33.68 19.32
N SER A 5 -1.84 -33.16 19.59
CA SER A 5 -1.54 -31.75 19.74
C SER A 5 -1.96 -30.97 18.49
N SER A 6 -3.00 -30.16 18.57
CA SER A 6 -3.23 -29.08 17.61
C SER A 6 -2.62 -27.80 18.16
N SER A 7 -1.35 -27.55 17.85
CA SER A 7 -0.81 -26.19 17.92
C SER A 7 -1.28 -25.43 16.67
N THR A 8 -2.38 -24.71 16.78
CA THR A 8 -2.64 -23.60 15.88
C THR A 8 -2.28 -22.35 16.65
N ASN A 9 -1.24 -21.67 16.18
CA ASN A 9 -0.73 -20.44 16.77
C ASN A 9 -1.83 -19.36 16.73
N ASP A 10 -2.53 -19.22 17.84
CA ASP A 10 -3.48 -18.15 18.12
C ASP A 10 -2.70 -16.93 18.63
N ASP A 11 -1.95 -16.23 17.77
CA ASP A 11 -1.25 -14.99 18.18
C ASP A 11 -0.96 -14.05 16.99
N ASP A 12 -2.00 -13.49 16.37
CA ASP A 12 -1.84 -12.33 15.47
C ASP A 12 -3.13 -11.46 15.43
N ASN A 13 -3.64 -11.12 16.62
CA ASN A 13 -4.84 -10.29 16.79
C ASN A 13 -4.61 -8.97 17.53
N SER A 14 -3.45 -8.32 17.37
CA SER A 14 -3.17 -7.03 18.04
C SER A 14 -2.64 -5.89 17.15
N ASP A 15 -2.30 -6.09 15.88
CA ASP A 15 -1.43 -5.11 15.20
C ASP A 15 -2.09 -4.17 14.16
N PHE A 16 -3.41 -4.25 13.91
CA PHE A 16 -4.03 -3.39 12.87
C PHE A 16 -4.92 -2.25 13.38
N SER A 17 -5.52 -2.37 14.57
CA SER A 17 -6.38 -1.30 15.13
C SER A 17 -5.58 -0.22 15.87
N ASN A 18 -4.37 -0.54 16.34
CA ASN A 18 -3.54 0.39 17.12
C ASN A 18 -2.54 1.19 16.27
N THR A 19 -2.29 0.78 15.02
CA THR A 19 -1.30 1.43 14.13
C THR A 19 -1.72 2.83 13.66
N TYR A 20 -3.02 3.17 13.76
CA TYR A 20 -3.54 4.49 13.36
C TYR A 20 -3.92 5.39 14.55
N ARG A 21 -3.74 4.92 15.78
CA ARG A 21 -4.08 5.66 16.99
C ARG A 21 -2.79 6.08 17.69
N SER A 22 -2.43 7.35 17.46
CA SER A 22 -1.53 8.19 18.26
C SER A 22 -0.23 8.62 17.58
N SER A 23 -0.03 9.94 17.62
CA SER A 23 1.22 10.69 17.46
C SER A 23 1.84 10.78 16.05
N SER A 24 1.21 11.53 15.15
CA SER A 24 1.68 12.82 14.58
C SER A 24 0.90 13.10 13.29
N GLN A 25 -0.33 13.60 13.40
CA GLN A 25 -1.16 14.02 12.26
C GLN A 25 -0.99 15.52 11.99
N SER A 26 0.25 16.00 11.81
CA SER A 26 0.44 17.38 11.33
C SER A 26 0.24 17.37 9.81
N GLY A 27 -0.98 17.70 9.36
CA GLY A 27 -1.29 17.97 7.94
C GLY A 27 -2.24 17.00 7.24
N ILE A 28 -2.65 15.89 7.86
CA ILE A 28 -3.68 15.02 7.23
C ILE A 28 -5.06 15.67 7.40
N PRO A 29 -5.87 15.80 6.33
CA PRO A 29 -7.23 16.32 6.45
C PRO A 29 -8.07 15.51 7.45
N SER A 30 -8.84 16.20 8.29
CA SER A 30 -9.69 15.57 9.32
C SER A 30 -10.74 14.61 8.74
N GLU A 31 -11.23 14.93 7.54
CA GLU A 31 -12.12 14.08 6.75
C GLU A 31 -11.45 12.77 6.38
N ALA A 32 -10.21 12.82 5.86
CA ALA A 32 -9.43 11.64 5.52
C ALA A 32 -9.20 10.74 6.74
N ALA A 33 -8.88 11.33 7.90
CA ALA A 33 -8.74 10.57 9.15
C ALA A 33 -10.06 9.87 9.56
N SER A 34 -11.21 10.52 9.36
CA SER A 34 -12.52 9.95 9.70
C SER A 34 -12.89 8.79 8.78
N LEU A 35 -12.72 8.96 7.47
CA LEU A 35 -12.94 7.90 6.48
C LEU A 35 -12.02 6.69 6.70
N ARG A 36 -10.77 6.92 7.14
CA ARG A 36 -9.82 5.83 7.46
C ARG A 36 -10.25 5.03 8.71
N ARG A 37 -10.91 5.68 9.68
CA ARG A 37 -11.54 4.98 10.81
C ARG A 37 -12.71 4.11 10.34
N GLU A 38 -13.57 4.63 9.47
CA GLU A 38 -14.69 3.85 8.90
C GLU A 38 -14.18 2.63 8.11
N ALA A 39 -13.17 2.83 7.26
CA ALA A 39 -12.52 1.72 6.55
C ALA A 39 -11.93 0.67 7.51
N SER A 40 -11.33 1.11 8.61
CA SER A 40 -10.79 0.21 9.63
C SER A 40 -11.89 -0.61 10.33
N GLN A 41 -13.05 0.00 10.59
CA GLN A 41 -14.22 -0.68 11.14
C GLN A 41 -14.76 -1.74 10.17
N LEU A 42 -14.95 -1.37 8.90
CA LEU A 42 -15.38 -2.31 7.85
C LEU A 42 -14.42 -3.50 7.72
N ARG A 43 -13.11 -3.27 7.86
CA ARG A 43 -12.11 -4.34 7.88
C ARG A 43 -12.28 -5.28 9.07
N PHE A 44 -12.53 -4.75 10.26
CA PHE A 44 -12.75 -5.55 11.46
C PHE A 44 -13.97 -6.47 11.27
N GLU A 45 -15.09 -5.92 10.78
CA GLU A 45 -16.30 -6.67 10.47
C GLU A 45 -16.06 -7.73 9.37
N ALA A 46 -15.34 -7.38 8.30
CA ALA A 46 -14.99 -8.32 7.24
C ALA A 46 -14.12 -9.48 7.76
N LYS A 47 -13.19 -9.20 8.69
CA LYS A 47 -12.36 -10.23 9.33
C LYS A 47 -13.22 -11.17 10.17
N ALA A 48 -14.14 -10.63 10.97
CA ALA A 48 -15.08 -11.42 11.78
C ALA A 48 -15.97 -12.32 10.90
N ALA A 49 -16.58 -11.76 9.85
CA ALA A 49 -17.37 -12.53 8.88
C ALA A 49 -16.54 -13.61 8.17
N SER A 50 -15.25 -13.34 7.89
CA SER A 50 -14.34 -14.33 7.31
C SER A 50 -14.06 -15.48 8.26
N GLN A 51 -13.81 -15.20 9.54
CA GLN A 51 -13.55 -16.23 10.55
C GLN A 51 -14.78 -17.10 10.76
N GLN A 52 -15.97 -16.50 10.88
CA GLN A 52 -17.21 -17.26 10.99
C GLN A 52 -17.50 -18.09 9.73
N SER A 53 -17.27 -17.53 8.54
CA SER A 53 -17.44 -18.26 7.28
C SER A 53 -16.56 -19.52 7.22
N GLN A 54 -15.32 -19.42 7.70
CA GLN A 54 -14.39 -20.55 7.79
C GLN A 54 -14.90 -21.59 8.79
N TYR A 55 -15.33 -21.15 9.99
CA TYR A 55 -15.94 -22.02 10.99
C TYR A 55 -17.11 -22.82 10.41
N GLU A 56 -18.12 -22.16 9.83
CA GLU A 56 -19.30 -22.82 9.26
C GLU A 56 -18.95 -23.79 8.13
N TYR A 57 -17.95 -23.45 7.31
CA TYR A 57 -17.48 -24.34 6.25
C TYR A 57 -16.86 -25.62 6.81
N HIS A 58 -16.06 -25.51 7.88
CA HIS A 58 -15.42 -26.65 8.54
C HIS A 58 -16.42 -27.55 9.28
N PHE A 59 -17.48 -26.98 9.87
CA PHE A 59 -18.49 -27.73 10.63
C PHE A 59 -19.71 -28.18 9.79
N GLY A 60 -19.69 -27.96 8.47
CA GLY A 60 -20.63 -28.56 7.52
C GLY A 60 -21.80 -27.67 7.09
N SER A 61 -21.94 -26.48 7.65
CA SER A 61 -22.96 -25.47 7.31
C SER A 61 -22.59 -24.67 6.06
N LYS A 62 -22.49 -25.34 4.90
CA LYS A 62 -22.00 -24.73 3.65
C LYS A 62 -22.84 -23.55 3.15
N SER A 63 -24.15 -23.55 3.37
CA SER A 63 -25.05 -22.46 3.00
C SER A 63 -24.75 -21.18 3.80
N GLU A 64 -24.60 -21.31 5.12
CA GLU A 64 -24.28 -20.19 6.02
C GLU A 64 -22.87 -19.66 5.74
N ALA A 65 -21.90 -20.56 5.54
CA ALA A 65 -20.56 -20.20 5.11
C ALA A 65 -20.57 -19.34 3.83
N LYS A 66 -21.46 -19.66 2.87
CA LYS A 66 -21.60 -18.92 1.61
C LYS A 66 -22.20 -17.53 1.82
N VAL A 67 -23.19 -17.39 2.70
CA VAL A 67 -23.78 -16.09 3.06
C VAL A 67 -22.71 -15.18 3.66
N LEU A 68 -22.00 -15.66 4.69
CA LEU A 68 -20.92 -14.91 5.35
C LEU A 68 -19.76 -14.57 4.40
N SER A 69 -19.44 -15.47 3.46
CA SER A 69 -18.44 -15.20 2.42
C SER A 69 -18.85 -14.07 1.48
N THR A 70 -20.15 -13.98 1.18
CA THR A 70 -20.72 -12.91 0.33
C THR A 70 -20.73 -11.58 1.09
N GLU A 71 -21.14 -11.60 2.35
CA GLU A 71 -21.08 -10.44 3.24
C GLU A 71 -19.65 -9.89 3.39
N LYS A 72 -18.68 -10.77 3.68
CA LYS A 72 -17.25 -10.43 3.72
C LYS A 72 -16.80 -9.69 2.45
N LYS A 73 -17.17 -10.21 1.27
CA LYS A 73 -16.82 -9.57 -0.02
C LYS A 73 -17.45 -8.19 -0.15
N HIS A 74 -18.69 -8.03 0.30
CA HIS A 74 -19.38 -6.74 0.30
C HIS A 74 -18.68 -5.73 1.23
N LEU A 75 -18.31 -6.15 2.44
CA LEU A 75 -17.59 -5.32 3.41
C LEU A 75 -16.22 -4.89 2.88
N TYR A 76 -15.43 -5.80 2.29
CA TYR A 76 -14.16 -5.43 1.66
C TYR A 76 -14.35 -4.44 0.51
N LYS A 77 -15.37 -4.62 -0.34
CA LYS A 77 -15.66 -3.66 -1.42
C LYS A 77 -15.99 -2.26 -0.87
N GLN A 78 -16.69 -2.17 0.25
CA GLN A 78 -16.97 -0.88 0.90
C GLN A 78 -15.71 -0.27 1.52
N MET A 79 -14.89 -1.09 2.17
CA MET A 79 -13.60 -0.69 2.73
C MET A 79 -12.68 -0.13 1.63
N ASP A 80 -12.55 -0.81 0.50
CA ASP A 80 -11.70 -0.39 -0.62
C ASP A 80 -12.14 0.97 -1.18
N LYS A 81 -13.45 1.19 -1.34
CA LYS A 81 -13.99 2.50 -1.75
C LYS A 81 -13.61 3.60 -0.77
N LYS A 82 -13.72 3.35 0.54
CA LYS A 82 -13.37 4.33 1.57
C LYS A 82 -11.86 4.60 1.58
N ASN A 83 -11.03 3.57 1.44
CA ASN A 83 -9.58 3.72 1.33
C ASN A 83 -9.20 4.54 0.09
N GLN A 84 -9.82 4.29 -1.06
CA GLN A 84 -9.58 5.07 -2.28
C GLN A 84 -9.94 6.56 -2.10
N GLN A 85 -11.06 6.85 -1.43
CA GLN A 85 -11.45 8.23 -1.09
C GLN A 85 -10.40 8.90 -0.19
N VAL A 86 -9.91 8.18 0.83
CA VAL A 86 -8.85 8.67 1.72
C VAL A 86 -7.56 8.93 0.95
N ALA A 87 -7.15 7.99 0.11
CA ALA A 87 -5.93 8.10 -0.68
C ALA A 87 -5.96 9.35 -1.57
N THR A 88 -7.10 9.59 -2.24
CA THR A 88 -7.33 10.77 -3.07
C THR A 88 -7.21 12.06 -2.26
N LEU A 89 -7.92 12.16 -1.13
CA LEU A 89 -7.89 13.36 -0.28
C LEU A 89 -6.49 13.67 0.25
N ILE A 90 -5.76 12.66 0.69
CA ILE A 90 -4.38 12.80 1.19
C ILE A 90 -3.45 13.24 0.05
N PHE A 91 -3.54 12.56 -1.09
CA PHE A 91 -2.67 12.82 -2.23
C PHE A 91 -2.88 14.23 -2.77
N GLU A 92 -4.12 14.63 -3.01
CA GLU A 92 -4.46 15.98 -3.46
C GLU A 92 -4.03 17.06 -2.47
N HIS A 93 -4.18 16.80 -1.17
CA HIS A 93 -3.78 17.77 -0.14
C HIS A 93 -2.28 18.07 -0.18
N PHE A 94 -1.43 17.05 -0.25
CA PHE A 94 0.02 17.24 -0.20
C PHE A 94 0.65 17.57 -1.55
N ASN A 95 0.05 17.18 -2.66
CA ASN A 95 0.63 17.36 -3.98
C ASN A 95 0.13 18.61 -4.71
N ARG A 96 -0.84 19.36 -4.16
CA ARG A 96 -1.44 20.54 -4.80
C ARG A 96 -0.41 21.59 -5.23
N ASP A 97 0.51 21.92 -4.33
CA ASP A 97 1.47 23.02 -4.50
C ASP A 97 2.89 22.52 -4.81
N LEU A 98 3.04 21.24 -5.13
CA LEU A 98 4.33 20.63 -5.45
C LEU A 98 4.67 20.78 -6.93
N SER A 99 5.96 20.97 -7.20
CA SER A 99 6.50 20.93 -8.56
C SER A 99 6.23 19.59 -9.22
N TYR A 100 6.11 19.59 -10.55
CA TYR A 100 5.76 18.40 -11.33
C TYR A 100 6.71 17.19 -11.14
N ASN A 101 7.98 17.47 -10.83
CA ASN A 101 9.03 16.49 -10.58
C ASN A 101 9.15 16.08 -9.10
N VAL A 102 8.17 16.43 -8.26
CA VAL A 102 8.08 16.05 -6.85
C VAL A 102 6.72 15.40 -6.62
N ILE A 103 6.72 14.31 -5.86
CA ILE A 103 5.50 13.61 -5.45
C ILE A 103 5.58 13.24 -3.98
N ASP A 104 4.51 13.50 -3.26
CA ASP A 104 4.38 13.14 -1.86
C ASP A 104 3.39 11.99 -1.67
N LEU A 105 3.90 10.89 -1.12
CA LEU A 105 3.17 9.64 -0.89
C LEU A 105 2.99 9.37 0.61
N HIS A 106 3.32 10.32 1.50
CA HIS A 106 3.19 10.08 2.93
C HIS A 106 1.71 9.96 3.34
N GLY A 107 1.44 9.14 4.36
CA GLY A 107 0.09 8.89 4.85
C GLY A 107 -0.74 7.89 4.01
N LEU A 108 -0.30 7.57 2.79
CA LEU A 108 -0.89 6.54 1.96
C LEU A 108 -0.54 5.13 2.45
N TYR A 109 -1.36 4.15 2.08
CA TYR A 109 -0.97 2.75 2.15
C TYR A 109 -0.01 2.39 1.00
N VAL A 110 0.70 1.28 1.15
CA VAL A 110 1.75 0.88 0.19
C VAL A 110 1.19 0.75 -1.22
N ASP A 111 0.08 0.03 -1.38
CA ASP A 111 -0.51 -0.23 -2.69
C ASP A 111 -1.00 1.08 -3.35
N GLU A 112 -1.68 1.93 -2.56
CA GLU A 112 -2.11 3.28 -2.98
C GLU A 112 -0.90 4.12 -3.44
N ALA A 113 0.19 4.11 -2.67
CA ALA A 113 1.39 4.87 -2.98
C ALA A 113 2.08 4.40 -4.27
N LEU A 114 2.11 3.08 -4.51
CA LEU A 114 2.69 2.52 -5.73
C LEU A 114 1.88 2.86 -6.98
N GLU A 115 0.55 2.83 -6.89
CA GLU A 115 -0.35 3.25 -7.98
C GLU A 115 -0.11 4.72 -8.38
N TYR A 116 -0.08 5.64 -7.40
CA TYR A 116 0.22 7.05 -7.69
C TYR A 116 1.64 7.26 -8.23
N LEU A 117 2.62 6.50 -7.74
CA LEU A 117 3.99 6.56 -8.23
C LEU A 117 4.10 6.12 -9.69
N GLU A 118 3.44 5.02 -10.06
CA GLU A 118 3.40 4.50 -11.42
C GLU A 118 2.86 5.55 -12.39
N HIS A 119 1.72 6.15 -12.06
CA HIS A 119 1.14 7.23 -12.86
C HIS A 119 2.08 8.44 -12.98
N ARG A 120 2.71 8.86 -11.87
CA ARG A 120 3.65 9.98 -11.88
C ARG A 120 4.88 9.71 -12.72
N LEU A 121 5.41 8.49 -12.68
CA LEU A 121 6.57 8.09 -13.49
C LEU A 121 6.24 8.18 -14.99
N ALA A 122 5.09 7.66 -15.41
CA ALA A 122 4.62 7.77 -16.79
C ALA A 122 4.50 9.25 -17.23
N MET A 123 3.90 10.08 -16.38
CA MET A 123 3.77 11.52 -16.59
C MET A 123 5.12 12.26 -16.67
N CYS A 124 6.09 11.91 -15.83
CA CYS A 124 7.43 12.50 -15.87
C CYS A 124 8.19 12.11 -17.15
N ARG A 125 8.09 10.85 -17.56
CA ARG A 125 8.69 10.36 -18.81
C ARG A 125 8.10 11.05 -20.04
N SER A 126 6.77 11.16 -20.13
CA SER A 126 6.12 11.85 -21.25
C SER A 126 6.48 13.34 -21.33
N ALA A 127 6.84 13.94 -20.20
CA ALA A 127 7.26 15.34 -20.11
C ALA A 127 8.80 15.53 -20.20
N ASN A 128 9.57 14.49 -20.51
CA ASN A 128 11.05 14.52 -20.55
C ASN A 128 11.71 15.02 -19.25
N ILE A 129 11.08 14.75 -18.11
CA ILE A 129 11.64 15.06 -16.80
C ILE A 129 12.69 14.00 -16.46
N LEU A 130 13.93 14.45 -16.21
CA LEU A 130 15.07 13.56 -16.00
C LEU A 130 15.20 13.03 -14.57
N LYS A 131 14.44 13.58 -13.62
CA LYS A 131 14.55 13.23 -12.20
C LYS A 131 13.21 13.42 -11.49
N LEU A 132 12.82 12.44 -10.68
CA LEU A 132 11.64 12.49 -9.82
C LEU A 132 12.02 12.36 -8.35
N THR A 133 11.61 13.31 -7.52
CA THR A 133 11.77 13.26 -6.06
C THR A 133 10.49 12.72 -5.43
N VAL A 134 10.59 11.63 -4.67
CA VAL A 134 9.46 10.96 -4.01
C VAL A 134 9.59 11.09 -2.50
N ILE A 135 8.66 11.80 -1.87
CA ILE A 135 8.57 11.94 -0.42
C ILE A 135 7.78 10.74 0.12
N THR A 136 8.42 9.96 0.99
CA THR A 136 7.84 8.72 1.57
C THR A 136 7.51 8.88 3.06
N GLY A 137 7.86 10.03 3.64
CA GLY A 137 7.79 10.31 5.08
C GLY A 137 9.01 9.82 5.87
N MET A 138 9.18 10.34 7.09
CA MET A 138 10.32 10.05 7.97
C MET A 138 10.25 8.70 8.70
N GLY A 139 9.09 8.02 8.68
CA GLY A 139 8.95 6.71 9.33
C GLY A 139 8.82 6.72 10.86
N ASN A 140 8.86 7.89 11.49
CA ASN A 140 8.92 8.05 12.95
C ASN A 140 7.70 7.55 13.73
N ASN A 141 6.55 7.31 13.06
CA ASN A 141 5.26 7.03 13.70
C ASN A 141 4.67 5.63 13.41
N SER A 142 5.45 4.72 12.82
CA SER A 142 5.00 3.32 12.74
C SER A 142 5.33 2.59 14.04
N PRO A 143 4.49 1.68 14.58
CA PRO A 143 4.72 0.97 15.85
C PRO A 143 6.04 0.18 15.96
N ASN A 144 6.82 0.07 14.87
CA ASN A 144 8.14 -0.57 14.86
C ASN A 144 9.22 0.27 14.13
N LYS A 145 8.99 1.57 13.86
CA LYS A 145 9.86 2.45 13.03
C LYS A 145 10.13 1.93 11.60
N ILE A 146 9.33 0.98 11.10
CA ILE A 146 9.42 0.46 9.73
C ILE A 146 8.56 1.34 8.83
N ALA A 147 9.17 2.34 8.20
CA ALA A 147 8.54 3.03 7.07
C ALA A 147 8.26 2.00 5.96
N LYS A 148 7.01 1.54 5.81
CA LYS A 148 6.66 0.48 4.84
C LYS A 148 6.72 0.96 3.38
N ILE A 149 6.47 2.24 3.12
CA ILE A 149 6.43 2.81 1.76
C ILE A 149 7.82 2.83 1.12
N LYS A 150 8.81 3.43 1.79
CA LYS A 150 10.17 3.60 1.26
C LYS A 150 10.82 2.31 0.71
N PRO A 151 10.85 1.16 1.42
CA PRO A 151 11.43 -0.07 0.89
C PRO A 151 10.64 -0.61 -0.30
N GLN A 152 9.31 -0.50 -0.30
CA GLN A 152 8.46 -0.98 -1.39
C GLN A 152 8.60 -0.13 -2.64
N VAL A 153 8.66 1.20 -2.49
CA VAL A 153 8.98 2.10 -3.59
C VAL A 153 10.38 1.80 -4.16
N LYS A 154 11.40 1.64 -3.30
CA LYS A 154 12.74 1.25 -3.76
C LYS A 154 12.76 -0.09 -4.50
N LYS A 155 11.92 -1.03 -4.10
CA LYS A 155 11.76 -2.32 -4.79
C LYS A 155 11.15 -2.10 -6.17
N PHE A 156 10.00 -1.42 -6.23
CA PHE A 156 9.30 -1.08 -7.46
C PHE A 156 10.19 -0.37 -8.49
N VAL A 157 10.98 0.62 -8.07
CA VAL A 157 11.87 1.37 -8.97
C VAL A 157 12.98 0.48 -9.55
N ARG A 158 13.54 -0.43 -8.75
CA ARG A 158 14.55 -1.38 -9.23
C ARG A 158 13.97 -2.43 -10.18
N GLU A 159 12.75 -2.89 -9.93
CA GLU A 159 12.02 -3.81 -10.82
C GLU A 159 11.71 -3.18 -12.19
N ASN A 160 11.67 -1.85 -12.26
CA ASN A 160 11.54 -1.07 -13.49
C ASN A 160 12.89 -0.64 -14.09
N CYS A 161 14.00 -1.24 -13.64
CA CYS A 161 15.35 -0.96 -14.14
C CYS A 161 15.78 0.52 -14.04
N LEU A 162 15.24 1.28 -13.08
CA LEU A 162 15.56 2.69 -12.82
C LEU A 162 16.57 2.82 -11.66
N LYS A 163 17.41 3.86 -11.70
CA LYS A 163 18.35 4.14 -10.59
C LYS A 163 17.63 4.92 -9.50
N VAL A 164 17.90 4.55 -8.24
CA VAL A 164 17.29 5.19 -7.06
C VAL A 164 18.33 5.54 -6.02
N THR A 165 18.29 6.79 -5.54
CA THR A 165 19.08 7.28 -4.41
C THR A 165 18.14 7.53 -3.23
N GLY A 166 18.50 7.08 -2.04
CA GLY A 166 17.65 7.20 -0.86
C GLY A 166 18.21 8.17 0.17
N TYR A 167 17.36 9.07 0.67
CA TYR A 167 17.69 10.08 1.68
C TYR A 167 16.81 9.93 2.92
N SER A 168 17.02 10.74 3.96
CA SER A 168 16.08 10.81 5.07
C SER A 168 14.76 11.44 4.61
N GLY A 169 13.63 10.77 4.83
CA GLY A 169 12.30 11.26 4.46
C GLY A 169 11.88 11.14 2.98
N HIS A 170 12.82 11.03 2.04
CA HIS A 170 12.54 10.96 0.61
C HIS A 170 13.53 10.07 -0.16
N ILE A 171 13.22 9.83 -1.43
CA ILE A 171 14.10 9.17 -2.40
C ILE A 171 14.10 9.98 -3.71
N GLU A 172 15.11 9.77 -4.53
CA GLU A 172 15.22 10.35 -5.86
C GLU A 172 15.36 9.24 -6.89
N ILE A 173 14.62 9.36 -7.98
CA ILE A 173 14.59 8.43 -9.10
C ILE A 173 15.18 9.13 -10.31
N ASP A 174 16.20 8.52 -10.90
CA ASP A 174 16.82 8.98 -12.13
C ASP A 174 16.01 8.44 -13.33
N LEU A 175 15.54 9.36 -14.17
CA LEU A 175 14.78 9.10 -15.38
C LEU A 175 15.59 9.45 -16.65
N SER A 176 16.84 9.86 -16.51
CA SER A 176 17.71 10.23 -17.65
C SER A 176 18.13 9.04 -18.50
N THR A 177 18.05 7.82 -17.97
CA THR A 177 18.29 6.60 -18.74
C THR A 177 17.10 6.36 -19.64
N ASN A 178 17.15 6.91 -20.86
CA ASN A 178 16.50 6.29 -22.00
C ASN A 178 17.14 4.90 -22.10
N ASN A 179 16.47 3.86 -21.61
CA ASN A 179 16.81 2.52 -22.04
C ASN A 179 16.37 2.42 -23.51
N GLU A 180 17.17 3.00 -24.42
CA GLU A 180 17.24 2.44 -25.75
C GLU A 180 17.70 0.98 -25.55
N PRO A 181 16.96 -0.01 -26.08
CA PRO A 181 17.41 -1.38 -26.02
C PRO A 181 18.67 -1.48 -26.87
N THR A 182 19.84 -1.43 -26.22
CA THR A 182 21.08 -1.81 -26.90
C THR A 182 20.97 -3.30 -27.22
N ALA A 183 21.37 -3.67 -28.44
CA ALA A 183 21.22 -5.01 -29.01
C ALA A 183 21.82 -6.15 -28.16
N ASP A 184 22.62 -5.81 -27.15
CA ASP A 184 23.30 -6.76 -26.24
C ASP A 184 22.50 -7.09 -24.95
N SER A 185 21.34 -6.46 -24.72
CA SER A 185 20.55 -6.65 -23.48
C SER A 185 19.55 -7.83 -23.51
N TYR A 186 19.41 -8.52 -24.65
CA TYR A 186 18.44 -9.62 -24.84
C TYR A 186 18.78 -10.93 -24.10
N GLN A 187 19.88 -11.00 -23.37
CA GLN A 187 20.33 -12.24 -22.71
C GLN A 187 20.28 -12.19 -21.17
N ASN A 188 19.75 -11.12 -20.55
CA ASN A 188 19.69 -11.07 -19.08
C ASN A 188 18.45 -10.38 -18.49
N THR A 189 17.30 -10.48 -19.17
CA THR A 189 16.01 -10.01 -18.64
C THR A 189 15.28 -11.13 -17.90
N ASN A 190 15.80 -11.50 -16.73
CA ASN A 190 14.96 -12.17 -15.73
C ASN A 190 13.94 -11.17 -15.16
N GLY A 191 12.89 -10.88 -15.93
CA GLY A 191 11.63 -10.31 -15.43
C GLY A 191 11.53 -8.79 -15.25
N CYS A 192 12.27 -7.96 -15.99
CA CYS A 192 12.09 -6.49 -15.93
C CYS A 192 10.87 -6.08 -16.77
N ILE A 193 9.85 -5.47 -16.14
CA ILE A 193 8.73 -4.84 -16.83
C ILE A 193 9.18 -3.41 -17.16
N ILE A 194 9.35 -3.12 -18.44
CA ILE A 194 9.52 -1.75 -18.90
C ILE A 194 8.11 -1.18 -19.07
N LEU A 195 7.67 -0.38 -18.09
CA LEU A 195 6.49 0.48 -18.20
C LEU A 195 6.74 1.64 -19.16
#